data_AF-A0A7V5ELL7-F1
#
_entry.id   AF-A0A7V5ELL7-F1
#
_cell.length_a   1.000
_cell.length_b   1.000
_cell.length_c   1.000
_cell.angle_alpha   90.00
_cell.angle_beta   90.00
_cell.angle_gamma   90.00
#
_symmetry.space_group_name_H-M   'P 1'
#
loop_
_entity.id
_entity.type
_entity.pdbx_description
1 polymer ?
#
loop_
_entity_poly.entity_id
_entity_poly.type
_entity_poly.pdbx_seq_one_letter_code
_entity_poly.pdbx_strand_id
1 'polypeptide(L)'
;MKLTYEDLQKITNLEIDESVFVFDASTVHLTHVSLRKSENLKEIRFDTPQPNLAYLDASRCKLKKIIFAQACDDLQAVYLHHNVLSMLEIGVDLPKLELLDVSFNEQLTQIVGIHFLRKLTYFYAHKCDLHDLEGMADIFLRPGFDFNIEENENLVNPPAAIVSQGKDAVIRHFRKIQEEGQDYLYEAKLLILGDPRAGKTTLARKILDTSAIMPTKDETTRGIDLTPWDFNYSFTEKGEQNILVNIWDFGGQTIYKQTHRFFLTQRSLYVVLSDGGSSEKTDFAYWLHQTKTFGQGSPVVVFINEMEYRSFDVPMDALRKINPDLKAELAVNLNDVAGDDSRRFGQIMDKIKMELANLKHLGEPVPNGWKKIRAHFLKMEQDGEKMVTWTYFKGVCNENGETNPDGQKSLAQYFHDIGIFLHFQDDDILRKHIFINKQWILNGAYKVVDSKAVEDKD
;
A
#
# COMPACT_ATOMS: atom_id res chain seq x y z
N MET A 1 -11.17 -21.59 -29.77
CA MET A 1 -11.58 -21.47 -31.18
C MET A 1 -11.15 -22.72 -31.93
N LYS A 2 -12.09 -23.50 -32.47
CA LYS A 2 -11.74 -24.59 -33.39
C LYS A 2 -11.69 -23.96 -34.78
N LEU A 3 -10.49 -23.63 -35.29
CA LEU A 3 -10.32 -23.41 -36.73
C LEU A 3 -10.99 -24.59 -37.44
N THR A 4 -11.98 -24.31 -38.27
CA THR A 4 -12.63 -25.37 -39.03
C THR A 4 -11.65 -25.90 -40.06
N TYR A 5 -11.93 -27.08 -40.61
CA TYR A 5 -11.15 -27.60 -41.73
C TYR A 5 -11.12 -26.62 -42.91
N GLU A 6 -12.21 -25.87 -43.14
CA GLU A 6 -12.27 -24.83 -44.17
C GLU A 6 -11.39 -23.62 -43.87
N ASP A 7 -11.23 -23.24 -42.60
CA ASP A 7 -10.36 -22.11 -42.22
C ASP A 7 -8.88 -22.44 -42.40
N LEU A 8 -8.49 -23.70 -42.14
CA LEU A 8 -7.13 -24.17 -42.40
C LEU A 8 -6.77 -24.12 -43.89
N GLN A 9 -7.74 -24.28 -44.79
CA GLN A 9 -7.53 -24.18 -46.24
C GLN A 9 -7.35 -22.73 -46.73
N LYS A 10 -7.79 -21.74 -45.95
CA LYS A 10 -7.67 -20.31 -46.30
C LYS A 10 -6.30 -19.72 -45.93
N ILE A 11 -5.51 -20.44 -45.12
CA ILE A 11 -4.23 -19.94 -44.62
C ILE A 11 -3.26 -19.68 -45.77
N THR A 12 -2.93 -18.40 -45.94
CA THR A 12 -1.89 -17.90 -46.82
C THR A 12 -0.59 -17.84 -46.02
N ASN A 13 0.37 -18.69 -46.36
CA ASN A 13 1.70 -18.66 -45.75
C ASN A 13 2.56 -17.64 -46.50
N LEU A 14 3.08 -16.64 -45.78
CA LEU A 14 3.99 -15.63 -46.30
C LEU A 14 5.33 -15.78 -45.58
N GLU A 15 6.38 -16.07 -46.34
CA GLU A 15 7.75 -16.10 -45.83
C GLU A 15 8.34 -14.70 -45.99
N ILE A 16 8.62 -14.04 -44.86
CA ILE A 16 9.09 -12.66 -44.83
C ILE A 16 10.58 -12.64 -44.48
N ASP A 17 11.39 -12.22 -45.44
CA ASP A 17 12.83 -12.03 -45.25
C ASP A 17 13.17 -10.65 -44.68
N GLU A 18 12.27 -9.70 -44.81
CA GLU A 18 12.42 -8.35 -44.29
C GLU A 18 12.26 -8.28 -42.76
N SER A 19 12.86 -7.25 -42.15
CA SER A 19 12.71 -7.02 -40.71
C SER A 19 11.36 -6.46 -40.29
N VAL A 20 10.59 -5.93 -41.23
CA VAL A 20 9.28 -5.29 -40.98
C VAL A 20 8.29 -5.80 -42.00
N PHE A 21 7.15 -6.30 -41.53
CA PHE A 21 5.99 -6.59 -42.37
C PHE A 21 4.92 -5.53 -42.14
N VAL A 22 4.36 -5.00 -43.22
CA VAL A 22 3.34 -3.95 -43.17
C VAL A 22 2.06 -4.47 -43.80
N PHE A 23 0.99 -4.46 -43.01
CA PHE A 23 -0.37 -4.59 -43.52
C PHE A 23 -0.81 -3.24 -44.09
N ASP A 24 -0.83 -3.13 -45.41
CA ASP A 24 -1.20 -1.94 -46.17
C ASP A 24 -2.40 -2.21 -47.10
N ALA A 25 -2.65 -1.31 -48.07
CA ALA A 25 -3.74 -1.44 -49.01
C ALA A 25 -3.67 -2.71 -49.89
N SER A 26 -2.47 -3.26 -50.10
CA SER A 26 -2.26 -4.47 -50.89
C SER A 26 -2.68 -5.73 -50.14
N THR A 27 -2.68 -5.71 -48.79
CA THR A 27 -2.99 -6.88 -47.97
C THR A 27 -4.46 -6.99 -47.54
N VAL A 28 -5.29 -5.99 -47.85
CA VAL A 28 -6.71 -5.88 -47.42
C VAL A 28 -7.57 -7.10 -47.81
N HIS A 29 -7.19 -7.82 -48.87
CA HIS A 29 -7.90 -8.99 -49.36
C HIS A 29 -7.55 -10.28 -48.59
N LEU A 30 -6.50 -10.27 -47.77
CA LEU A 30 -6.05 -11.43 -47.01
C LEU A 30 -7.01 -11.71 -45.84
N THR A 31 -7.32 -12.98 -45.63
CA THR A 31 -8.23 -13.41 -44.55
C THR A 31 -7.53 -14.20 -43.47
N HIS A 32 -6.65 -15.13 -43.84
CA HIS A 32 -5.91 -15.98 -42.91
C HIS A 32 -4.44 -15.91 -43.28
N VAL A 33 -3.64 -15.26 -42.45
CA VAL A 33 -2.22 -15.01 -42.72
C VAL A 33 -1.38 -15.78 -41.71
N SER A 34 -0.43 -16.56 -42.21
CA SER A 34 0.65 -17.12 -41.41
C SER A 34 1.98 -16.54 -41.88
N LEU A 35 2.63 -15.79 -41.00
CA LEU A 35 4.00 -15.28 -41.12
C LEU A 35 5.00 -16.20 -40.39
N ARG A 36 4.52 -17.35 -39.91
CA ARG A 36 5.22 -18.23 -38.98
C ARG A 36 6.62 -18.60 -39.46
N LYS A 37 7.60 -18.62 -38.54
CA LYS A 37 9.01 -18.93 -38.83
C LYS A 37 9.73 -17.93 -39.76
N SER A 38 9.18 -16.74 -40.00
CA SER A 38 9.91 -15.66 -40.68
C SER A 38 11.01 -15.14 -39.76
N GLU A 39 12.20 -15.73 -39.79
CA GLU A 39 13.24 -15.55 -38.78
C GLU A 39 13.86 -14.14 -38.69
N ASN A 40 13.65 -13.33 -39.73
CA ASN A 40 14.14 -11.96 -39.80
C ASN A 40 13.11 -10.93 -39.32
N LEU A 41 11.83 -11.32 -39.19
CA LEU A 41 10.72 -10.42 -38.91
C LEU A 41 10.71 -9.93 -37.46
N LYS A 42 10.99 -8.64 -37.26
CA LYS A 42 11.09 -8.00 -35.94
C LYS A 42 9.90 -7.11 -35.61
N GLU A 43 9.18 -6.60 -36.61
CA GLU A 43 8.05 -5.71 -36.41
C GLU A 43 6.90 -5.99 -37.39
N ILE A 44 5.67 -5.95 -36.90
CA ILE A 44 4.45 -5.96 -37.72
C ILE A 44 3.73 -4.63 -37.50
N ARG A 45 3.36 -3.97 -38.61
CA ARG A 45 2.59 -2.72 -38.60
C ARG A 45 1.30 -2.86 -39.37
N PHE A 46 0.29 -2.12 -38.92
CA PHE A 46 -0.97 -1.96 -39.63
C PHE A 46 -1.06 -0.49 -40.06
N ASP A 47 -0.76 -0.21 -41.32
CA ASP A 47 -0.79 1.15 -41.88
C ASP A 47 -2.18 1.49 -42.43
N THR A 48 -2.96 0.46 -42.81
CA THR A 48 -4.37 0.59 -43.20
C THR A 48 -5.24 -0.45 -42.49
N PRO A 49 -6.56 -0.20 -42.34
CA PRO A 49 -7.50 -1.20 -41.85
C PRO A 49 -7.44 -2.52 -42.64
N GLN A 50 -7.55 -3.65 -41.93
CA GLN A 50 -7.57 -4.99 -42.51
C GLN A 50 -8.92 -5.67 -42.18
N PRO A 51 -10.02 -5.22 -42.81
CA PRO A 51 -11.38 -5.60 -42.41
C PRO A 51 -11.69 -7.09 -42.59
N ASN A 52 -10.98 -7.78 -43.49
CA ASN A 52 -11.22 -9.20 -43.80
C ASN A 52 -10.28 -10.15 -43.04
N LEU A 53 -9.27 -9.63 -42.34
CA LEU A 53 -8.28 -10.45 -41.65
C LEU A 53 -8.92 -11.12 -40.44
N ALA A 54 -9.16 -12.42 -40.54
CA ALA A 54 -9.76 -13.25 -39.50
C ALA A 54 -8.73 -14.02 -38.66
N TYR A 55 -7.55 -14.29 -39.22
CA TYR A 55 -6.51 -15.09 -38.57
C TYR A 55 -5.12 -14.52 -38.86
N LEU A 56 -4.32 -14.39 -37.79
CA LEU A 56 -2.91 -14.01 -37.88
C LEU A 56 -2.06 -14.97 -37.03
N ASP A 57 -1.14 -15.69 -37.67
CA ASP A 57 -0.08 -16.42 -36.99
C ASP A 57 1.28 -15.81 -37.32
N ALA A 58 1.85 -15.10 -36.36
CA ALA A 58 3.21 -14.58 -36.39
C ALA A 58 4.07 -15.22 -35.31
N SER A 59 3.82 -16.50 -35.01
CA SER A 59 4.61 -17.25 -34.03
C SER A 59 5.99 -17.64 -34.57
N ARG A 60 6.99 -17.71 -33.68
CA ARG A 60 8.36 -18.12 -34.00
C ARG A 60 9.09 -17.21 -35.02
N CYS A 61 8.89 -15.89 -34.97
CA CYS A 61 9.45 -14.94 -35.94
C CYS A 61 10.59 -14.05 -35.39
N LYS A 62 10.88 -14.10 -34.08
CA LYS A 62 11.75 -13.13 -33.35
C LYS A 62 11.15 -11.71 -33.30
N LEU A 63 9.82 -11.64 -33.30
CA LEU A 63 9.05 -10.40 -33.25
C LEU A 63 9.35 -9.65 -31.95
N LYS A 64 9.72 -8.37 -32.06
CA LYS A 64 9.97 -7.46 -30.93
C LYS A 64 8.80 -6.50 -30.69
N LYS A 65 8.05 -6.20 -31.74
CA LYS A 65 6.99 -5.20 -31.70
C LYS A 65 5.84 -5.53 -32.65
N ILE A 66 4.63 -5.35 -32.17
CA ILE A 66 3.41 -5.37 -32.96
C ILE A 66 2.42 -4.41 -32.31
N ILE A 67 1.79 -3.56 -33.13
CA ILE A 67 0.78 -2.60 -32.68
C ILE A 67 -0.45 -2.74 -33.56
N PHE A 68 -1.58 -3.11 -32.98
CA PHE A 68 -2.87 -3.05 -33.67
C PHE A 68 -3.37 -1.60 -33.63
N ALA A 69 -2.90 -0.78 -34.58
CA ALA A 69 -3.23 0.65 -34.68
C ALA A 69 -4.40 0.95 -35.62
N GLN A 70 -4.87 -0.03 -36.39
CA GLN A 70 -5.92 0.11 -37.40
C GLN A 70 -6.95 -1.01 -37.26
N ALA A 71 -8.20 -0.74 -37.67
CA ALA A 71 -9.31 -1.66 -37.52
C ALA A 71 -9.05 -3.02 -38.19
N CYS A 72 -9.30 -4.10 -37.44
CA CYS A 72 -9.24 -5.48 -37.89
C CYS A 72 -10.52 -6.20 -37.42
N ASP A 73 -11.66 -5.76 -37.96
CA ASP A 73 -12.99 -6.08 -37.42
C ASP A 73 -13.36 -7.57 -37.44
N ASP A 74 -12.77 -8.33 -38.38
CA ASP A 74 -12.99 -9.77 -38.52
C ASP A 74 -12.00 -10.64 -37.75
N LEU A 75 -10.99 -10.05 -37.11
CA LEU A 75 -9.89 -10.78 -36.48
C LEU A 75 -10.39 -11.60 -35.30
N GLN A 76 -10.21 -12.92 -35.39
CA GLN A 76 -10.71 -13.91 -34.43
C GLN A 76 -9.59 -14.62 -33.67
N ALA A 77 -8.45 -14.87 -34.32
CA ALA A 77 -7.31 -15.51 -33.68
C ALA A 77 -5.99 -14.83 -34.03
N VAL A 78 -5.18 -14.62 -32.98
CA VAL A 78 -3.82 -14.12 -33.09
C VAL A 78 -2.87 -15.03 -32.32
N TYR A 79 -1.87 -15.57 -33.03
CA TYR A 79 -0.77 -16.34 -32.45
C TYR A 79 0.54 -15.55 -32.55
N LEU A 80 1.09 -15.16 -31.40
CA LEU A 80 2.34 -14.44 -31.23
C LEU A 80 3.34 -15.21 -30.35
N HIS A 81 3.10 -16.49 -30.11
CA HIS A 81 3.92 -17.27 -29.19
C HIS A 81 5.36 -17.50 -29.72
N HIS A 82 6.31 -17.73 -28.81
CA HIS A 82 7.74 -17.91 -29.12
C HIS A 82 8.33 -16.72 -29.89
N ASN A 83 8.24 -15.53 -29.30
CA ASN A 83 8.81 -14.30 -29.83
C ASN A 83 9.63 -13.59 -28.73
N VAL A 84 10.03 -12.35 -28.97
CA VAL A 84 10.81 -11.52 -28.04
C VAL A 84 10.10 -10.18 -27.81
N LEU A 85 8.78 -10.22 -27.71
CA LEU A 85 7.98 -9.04 -27.40
C LEU A 85 8.29 -8.56 -25.98
N SER A 86 8.55 -7.26 -25.82
CA SER A 86 8.61 -6.63 -24.50
C SER A 86 7.27 -6.01 -24.09
N MET A 87 6.44 -5.70 -25.09
CA MET A 87 5.14 -5.05 -24.94
C MET A 87 4.24 -5.47 -26.11
N LEU A 88 2.96 -5.69 -25.83
CA LEU A 88 1.91 -5.81 -26.85
C LEU A 88 0.95 -4.63 -26.73
N GLU A 89 0.69 -3.93 -27.83
CA GLU A 89 -0.22 -2.78 -27.86
C GLU A 89 -1.42 -3.06 -28.78
N ILE A 90 -2.61 -3.02 -28.19
CA ILE A 90 -3.89 -3.12 -28.88
C ILE A 90 -4.54 -1.73 -28.81
N GLY A 91 -4.25 -0.89 -29.80
CA GLY A 91 -4.68 0.51 -29.82
C GLY A 91 -6.10 0.73 -30.33
N VAL A 92 -6.76 -0.32 -30.84
CA VAL A 92 -8.10 -0.28 -31.43
C VAL A 92 -8.97 -1.41 -30.90
N ASP A 93 -10.29 -1.28 -31.08
CA ASP A 93 -11.22 -2.37 -30.79
C ASP A 93 -11.01 -3.56 -31.75
N LEU A 94 -11.00 -4.77 -31.20
CA LEU A 94 -10.93 -6.03 -31.93
C LEU A 94 -12.17 -6.87 -31.58
N PRO A 95 -13.34 -6.50 -32.13
CA PRO A 95 -14.64 -6.90 -31.60
C PRO A 95 -14.96 -8.39 -31.77
N LYS A 96 -14.21 -9.10 -32.61
CA LYS A 96 -14.37 -10.53 -32.86
C LYS A 96 -13.22 -11.39 -32.33
N LEU A 97 -12.21 -10.79 -31.67
CA LEU A 97 -11.05 -11.55 -31.23
C LEU A 97 -11.44 -12.52 -30.11
N GLU A 98 -11.30 -13.82 -30.37
CA GLU A 98 -11.62 -14.91 -29.44
C GLU A 98 -10.38 -15.54 -28.84
N LEU A 99 -9.26 -15.58 -29.57
CA LEU A 99 -8.02 -16.21 -29.15
C LEU A 99 -6.82 -15.26 -29.30
N LEU A 100 -6.08 -15.11 -28.20
CA LEU A 100 -4.78 -14.44 -28.17
C LEU A 100 -3.77 -15.33 -27.46
N ASP A 101 -2.73 -15.74 -28.19
CA ASP A 101 -1.61 -16.50 -27.62
C ASP A 101 -0.31 -15.69 -27.74
N VAL A 102 0.22 -15.27 -26.60
CA VAL A 102 1.48 -14.53 -26.44
C VAL A 102 2.51 -15.33 -25.65
N SER A 103 2.29 -16.64 -25.47
CA SER A 103 3.15 -17.49 -24.65
C SER A 103 4.61 -17.50 -25.15
N PHE A 104 5.57 -17.78 -24.27
CA PHE A 104 7.00 -17.78 -24.60
C PHE A 104 7.49 -16.44 -25.17
N ASN A 105 7.07 -15.34 -24.56
CA ASN A 105 7.66 -14.02 -24.72
C ASN A 105 8.25 -13.61 -23.37
N GLU A 106 9.42 -14.14 -23.02
CA GLU A 106 10.05 -14.01 -21.70
C GLU A 106 10.43 -12.56 -21.30
N GLN A 107 10.28 -11.60 -22.21
CA GLN A 107 10.50 -10.17 -21.95
C GLN A 107 9.19 -9.37 -21.86
N LEU A 108 8.04 -10.01 -22.08
CA LEU A 108 6.75 -9.36 -22.16
C LEU A 108 6.25 -9.02 -20.75
N THR A 109 6.34 -7.73 -20.41
CA THR A 109 5.94 -7.24 -19.09
C THR A 109 4.53 -6.66 -19.05
N GLN A 110 3.99 -6.25 -20.20
CA GLN A 110 2.67 -5.62 -20.27
C GLN A 110 1.93 -5.85 -21.59
N ILE A 111 0.61 -5.92 -21.49
CA ILE A 111 -0.34 -5.95 -22.61
C ILE A 111 -1.28 -4.75 -22.47
N VAL A 112 -1.13 -3.77 -23.35
CA VAL A 112 -1.94 -2.54 -23.35
C VAL A 112 -3.16 -2.76 -24.24
N GLY A 113 -4.34 -2.31 -23.78
CA GLY A 113 -5.57 -2.34 -24.58
C GLY A 113 -6.35 -3.66 -24.55
N ILE A 114 -6.00 -4.58 -23.66
CA ILE A 114 -6.71 -5.86 -23.50
C ILE A 114 -8.20 -5.70 -23.13
N HIS A 115 -8.57 -4.58 -22.51
CA HIS A 115 -9.97 -4.24 -22.18
C HIS A 115 -10.85 -4.06 -23.42
N PHE A 116 -10.27 -3.81 -24.60
CA PHE A 116 -11.01 -3.78 -25.86
C PHE A 116 -11.48 -5.17 -26.31
N LEU A 117 -10.89 -6.26 -25.80
CA LEU A 117 -11.15 -7.62 -26.27
C LEU A 117 -12.42 -8.24 -25.64
N ARG A 118 -13.58 -7.70 -26.01
CA ARG A 118 -14.88 -8.08 -25.41
C ARG A 118 -15.31 -9.52 -25.67
N LYS A 119 -14.85 -10.14 -26.76
CA LYS A 119 -15.14 -11.54 -27.12
C LYS A 119 -14.02 -12.53 -26.80
N LEU A 120 -12.95 -12.08 -26.16
CA LEU A 120 -11.83 -12.94 -25.83
C LEU A 120 -12.30 -14.09 -24.94
N THR A 121 -12.03 -15.31 -25.39
CA THR A 121 -12.42 -16.56 -24.73
C THR A 121 -11.20 -17.41 -24.40
N TYR A 122 -10.11 -17.25 -25.14
CA TYR A 122 -8.86 -18.01 -24.98
C TYR A 122 -7.69 -17.05 -24.86
N PHE A 123 -7.01 -17.06 -23.72
CA PHE A 123 -5.86 -16.20 -23.45
C PHE A 123 -4.67 -17.00 -22.92
N TYR A 124 -3.62 -17.11 -23.71
CA TYR A 124 -2.43 -17.85 -23.33
C TYR A 124 -1.23 -16.91 -23.25
N ALA A 125 -0.67 -16.78 -22.06
CA ALA A 125 0.50 -15.95 -21.75
C ALA A 125 1.44 -16.71 -20.81
N HIS A 126 1.63 -18.00 -21.11
CA HIS A 126 2.54 -18.87 -20.37
C HIS A 126 3.99 -18.47 -20.65
N LYS A 127 4.84 -18.46 -19.62
CA LYS A 127 6.27 -18.17 -19.73
C LYS A 127 6.55 -16.78 -20.35
N CYS A 128 6.01 -15.77 -19.68
CA CYS A 128 6.23 -14.34 -19.93
C CYS A 128 6.80 -13.69 -18.64
N ASP A 129 6.91 -12.36 -18.62
CA ASP A 129 7.37 -11.58 -17.45
C ASP A 129 6.29 -10.59 -16.97
N LEU A 130 5.03 -11.02 -17.01
CA LEU A 130 3.90 -10.18 -16.62
C LEU A 130 3.92 -9.93 -15.10
N HIS A 131 3.62 -8.69 -14.70
CA HIS A 131 3.70 -8.28 -13.30
C HIS A 131 2.32 -8.18 -12.61
N ASP A 132 1.31 -7.63 -13.28
CA ASP A 132 -0.02 -7.40 -12.69
C ASP A 132 -1.13 -7.59 -13.74
N LEU A 133 -2.14 -8.40 -13.40
CA LEU A 133 -3.29 -8.72 -14.23
C LEU A 133 -4.63 -8.30 -13.60
N GLU A 134 -4.63 -7.44 -12.57
CA GLU A 134 -5.85 -6.92 -11.95
C GLU A 134 -6.77 -6.22 -12.95
N GLY A 135 -6.20 -5.44 -13.88
CA GLY A 135 -6.95 -4.77 -14.94
C GLY A 135 -7.67 -5.72 -15.91
N MET A 136 -7.40 -7.04 -15.82
CA MET A 136 -8.05 -8.09 -16.58
C MET A 136 -8.97 -8.98 -15.73
N ALA A 137 -9.15 -8.70 -14.44
CA ALA A 137 -9.90 -9.53 -13.49
C ALA A 137 -11.29 -9.92 -14.03
N ASP A 138 -12.04 -8.96 -14.58
CA ASP A 138 -13.37 -9.19 -15.15
C ASP A 138 -13.38 -10.25 -16.26
N ILE A 139 -12.31 -10.32 -17.06
CA ILE A 139 -12.18 -11.26 -18.17
C ILE A 139 -11.98 -12.68 -17.63
N PHE A 140 -11.13 -12.85 -16.61
CA PHE A 140 -10.88 -14.14 -15.95
C PHE A 140 -12.13 -14.76 -15.31
N LEU A 141 -13.12 -13.93 -14.98
CA LEU A 141 -14.35 -14.35 -14.32
C LEU A 141 -15.49 -14.66 -15.30
N ARG A 142 -15.30 -14.43 -16.61
CA ARG A 142 -16.30 -14.76 -17.62
C ARG A 142 -16.52 -16.28 -17.70
N PRO A 143 -17.78 -16.76 -17.75
CA PRO A 143 -18.06 -18.18 -17.93
C PRO A 143 -17.41 -18.72 -19.21
N GLY A 144 -16.66 -19.82 -19.09
CA GLY A 144 -16.01 -20.48 -20.22
C GLY A 144 -14.73 -19.80 -20.74
N PHE A 145 -14.23 -18.76 -20.04
CA PHE A 145 -12.92 -18.18 -20.34
C PHE A 145 -11.80 -19.16 -19.99
N ASP A 146 -11.02 -19.54 -21.00
CA ASP A 146 -9.89 -20.44 -20.86
C ASP A 146 -8.58 -19.66 -20.93
N PHE A 147 -7.69 -19.91 -19.98
CA PHE A 147 -6.42 -19.19 -19.92
C PHE A 147 -5.26 -20.06 -19.44
N ASN A 148 -4.04 -19.64 -19.75
CA ASN A 148 -2.81 -20.15 -19.13
C ASN A 148 -1.85 -18.99 -18.90
N ILE A 149 -1.50 -18.75 -17.63
CA ILE A 149 -0.56 -17.71 -17.19
C ILE A 149 0.56 -18.31 -16.31
N GLU A 150 0.77 -19.61 -16.38
CA GLU A 150 1.85 -20.30 -15.65
C GLU A 150 3.24 -19.82 -16.10
N GLU A 151 4.25 -20.03 -15.26
CA GLU A 151 5.64 -19.62 -15.51
C GLU A 151 5.83 -18.10 -15.71
N ASN A 152 4.97 -17.27 -15.09
CA ASN A 152 5.24 -15.84 -14.89
C ASN A 152 5.79 -15.63 -13.47
N GLU A 153 7.12 -15.63 -13.31
CA GLU A 153 7.77 -15.63 -11.98
C GLU A 153 7.54 -14.33 -11.18
N ASN A 154 7.44 -13.19 -11.88
CA ASN A 154 7.29 -11.86 -11.28
C ASN A 154 5.82 -11.40 -11.16
N LEU A 155 4.85 -12.31 -11.34
CA LEU A 155 3.43 -11.99 -11.24
C LEU A 155 3.03 -11.74 -9.78
N VAL A 156 2.64 -10.51 -9.47
CA VAL A 156 2.19 -10.06 -8.15
C VAL A 156 0.69 -10.29 -7.97
N ASN A 157 -0.11 -10.10 -9.02
CA ASN A 157 -1.57 -10.24 -8.97
C ASN A 157 -2.12 -10.98 -10.20
N PRO A 158 -2.53 -12.26 -10.07
CA PRO A 158 -2.41 -13.12 -8.89
C PRO A 158 -0.95 -13.52 -8.63
N PRO A 159 -0.53 -13.75 -7.37
CA PRO A 159 0.81 -14.25 -7.09
C PRO A 159 1.11 -15.57 -7.82
N ALA A 160 2.35 -15.80 -8.24
CA ALA A 160 2.77 -17.05 -8.89
C ALA A 160 2.36 -18.32 -8.10
N ALA A 161 2.37 -18.26 -6.76
CA ALA A 161 1.92 -19.35 -5.88
C ALA A 161 0.42 -19.66 -6.00
N ILE A 162 -0.42 -18.69 -6.36
CA ILE A 162 -1.84 -18.89 -6.67
C ILE A 162 -1.99 -19.48 -8.06
N VAL A 163 -1.22 -18.99 -9.03
CA VAL A 163 -1.22 -19.54 -10.41
C VAL A 163 -0.86 -21.02 -10.42
N SER A 164 0.16 -21.43 -9.65
CA SER A 164 0.59 -22.83 -9.56
C SER A 164 -0.45 -23.77 -8.95
N GLN A 165 -1.49 -23.25 -8.29
CA GLN A 165 -2.61 -24.04 -7.75
C GLN A 165 -3.69 -24.32 -8.80
N GLY A 166 -3.55 -23.77 -10.02
CA GLY A 166 -4.45 -23.97 -11.15
C GLY A 166 -5.52 -22.88 -11.31
N LYS A 167 -6.27 -22.99 -12.42
CA LYS A 167 -7.21 -21.95 -12.90
C LYS A 167 -8.28 -21.58 -11.87
N ASP A 168 -8.82 -22.55 -11.15
CA ASP A 168 -9.85 -22.28 -10.13
C ASP A 168 -9.33 -21.41 -8.98
N ALA A 169 -8.04 -21.52 -8.62
CA ALA A 169 -7.44 -20.67 -7.59
C ALA A 169 -7.31 -19.22 -8.07
N VAL A 170 -6.90 -19.02 -9.33
CA VAL A 170 -6.87 -17.70 -9.97
C VAL A 170 -8.26 -17.09 -10.07
N ILE A 171 -9.27 -17.87 -10.47
CA ILE A 171 -10.67 -17.42 -10.53
C ILE A 171 -11.17 -17.03 -9.14
N ARG A 172 -10.90 -17.84 -8.10
CA ARG A 172 -11.28 -17.49 -6.72
C ARG A 172 -10.58 -16.21 -6.24
N HIS A 173 -9.30 -16.03 -6.59
CA HIS A 173 -8.53 -14.84 -6.24
C HIS A 173 -9.15 -13.57 -6.82
N PHE A 174 -9.42 -13.56 -8.13
CA PHE A 174 -10.05 -12.39 -8.77
C PHE A 174 -11.52 -12.20 -8.35
N ARG A 175 -12.25 -13.28 -8.10
CA ARG A 175 -13.62 -13.19 -7.57
C ARG A 175 -13.62 -12.55 -6.19
N LYS A 176 -12.65 -12.89 -5.34
CA LYS A 176 -12.48 -12.25 -4.03
C LYS A 176 -12.23 -10.75 -4.17
N ILE A 177 -11.36 -10.33 -5.09
CA ILE A 177 -11.12 -8.90 -5.37
C ILE A 177 -12.42 -8.20 -5.83
N GLN A 178 -13.20 -8.83 -6.71
CA GLN A 178 -14.42 -8.27 -7.29
C GLN A 178 -15.62 -8.26 -6.31
N GLU A 179 -15.76 -9.29 -5.47
CA GLU A 179 -16.82 -9.43 -4.46
C GLU A 179 -16.54 -8.59 -3.21
N GLU A 180 -15.28 -8.50 -2.80
CA GLU A 180 -14.92 -7.71 -1.63
C GLU A 180 -14.92 -6.24 -1.98
N GLY A 181 -14.38 -5.80 -3.12
CA GLY A 181 -14.12 -4.38 -3.37
C GLY A 181 -12.95 -3.85 -2.52
N GLN A 182 -12.41 -2.68 -2.90
CA GLN A 182 -11.37 -1.98 -2.14
C GLN A 182 -11.94 -0.76 -1.43
N ASP A 183 -11.59 -0.59 -0.15
CA ASP A 183 -11.86 0.62 0.64
C ASP A 183 -10.53 1.23 1.11
N TYR A 184 -10.60 2.35 1.80
CA TYR A 184 -9.43 3.08 2.29
C TYR A 184 -9.57 3.35 3.78
N LEU A 185 -8.46 3.20 4.50
CA LEU A 185 -8.36 3.61 5.90
C LEU A 185 -7.44 4.83 6.00
N TYR A 186 -8.01 5.96 6.39
CA TYR A 186 -7.28 7.21 6.63
C TYR A 186 -7.00 7.37 8.12
N GLU A 187 -6.34 6.37 8.72
CA GLU A 187 -5.99 6.34 10.14
C GLU A 187 -4.47 6.37 10.33
N ALA A 188 -4.00 7.31 11.13
CA ALA A 188 -2.59 7.54 11.40
C ALA A 188 -2.30 7.56 12.91
N LYS A 189 -1.02 7.37 13.24
CA LYS A 189 -0.51 7.40 14.61
C LYS A 189 0.59 8.46 14.72
N LEU A 190 0.46 9.37 15.68
CA LEU A 190 1.45 10.40 15.99
C LEU A 190 2.03 10.12 17.37
N LEU A 191 3.34 9.90 17.49
CA LEU A 191 4.01 9.66 18.77
C LEU A 191 4.88 10.86 19.13
N ILE A 192 4.61 11.47 20.28
CA ILE A 192 5.39 12.58 20.81
C ILE A 192 6.35 12.05 21.88
N LEU A 193 7.64 12.08 21.56
CA LEU A 193 8.75 11.58 22.37
C LEU A 193 9.65 12.73 22.80
N GLY A 194 10.51 12.51 23.79
CA GLY A 194 11.43 13.53 24.28
C GLY A 194 11.61 13.47 25.80
N ASP A 195 12.61 14.19 26.29
CA ASP A 195 12.98 14.18 27.71
C ASP A 195 11.92 14.84 28.62
N PRO A 196 11.97 14.62 29.96
CA PRO A 196 11.05 15.27 30.89
C PRO A 196 10.93 16.77 30.63
N ARG A 197 9.71 17.30 30.75
CA ARG A 197 9.42 18.74 30.62
C ARG A 197 9.72 19.39 29.26
N ALA A 198 10.03 18.61 28.22
CA ALA A 198 10.25 19.16 26.87
C ALA A 198 9.05 19.96 26.30
N GLY A 199 7.82 19.72 26.78
CA GLY A 199 6.58 20.35 26.28
C GLY A 199 5.66 19.40 25.48
N LYS A 200 5.74 18.09 25.71
CA LYS A 200 5.03 17.06 24.92
C LYS A 200 3.51 17.17 25.05
N THR A 201 3.02 17.20 26.28
CA THR A 201 1.60 17.42 26.60
C THR A 201 1.10 18.77 26.09
N THR A 202 1.96 19.79 26.13
CA THR A 202 1.64 21.09 25.54
C THR A 202 1.42 20.96 24.03
N LEU A 203 2.37 20.37 23.31
CA LEU A 203 2.24 20.20 21.86
C LEU A 203 0.96 19.41 21.53
N ALA A 204 0.72 18.30 22.24
CA ALA A 204 -0.50 17.50 22.07
C ALA A 204 -1.77 18.36 22.20
N ARG A 205 -1.88 19.17 23.27
CA ARG A 205 -3.03 20.08 23.47
C ARG A 205 -3.13 21.16 22.38
N LYS A 206 -2.00 21.76 22.00
CA LYS A 206 -1.94 22.87 21.01
C LYS A 206 -2.24 22.43 19.59
N ILE A 207 -1.97 21.18 19.23
CA ILE A 207 -2.37 20.59 17.94
C ILE A 207 -3.90 20.62 17.78
N LEU A 208 -4.63 20.33 18.86
CA LEU A 208 -6.10 20.33 18.86
C LEU A 208 -6.66 21.75 18.97
N ASP A 209 -6.10 22.54 19.89
CA ASP A 209 -6.57 23.88 20.18
C ASP A 209 -5.40 24.79 20.56
N THR A 210 -5.09 25.74 19.66
CA THR A 210 -4.02 26.73 19.87
C THR A 210 -4.26 27.60 21.12
N SER A 211 -5.52 27.76 21.55
CA SER A 211 -5.89 28.51 22.75
C SER A 211 -5.87 27.68 24.03
N ALA A 212 -5.61 26.37 23.95
CA ALA A 212 -5.62 25.47 25.10
C ALA A 212 -4.66 25.91 26.21
N ILE A 213 -5.11 25.77 27.45
CA ILE A 213 -4.32 26.14 28.64
C ILE A 213 -3.17 25.14 28.81
N MET A 214 -1.98 25.70 29.08
CA MET A 214 -0.77 24.94 29.35
C MET A 214 -0.94 24.06 30.60
N PRO A 215 -0.39 22.84 30.60
CA PRO A 215 -0.33 22.03 31.81
C PRO A 215 0.41 22.80 32.91
N THR A 216 -0.09 22.74 34.14
CA THR A 216 0.65 23.26 35.30
C THR A 216 1.93 22.44 35.53
N LYS A 217 2.91 22.97 36.26
CA LYS A 217 4.17 22.25 36.55
C LYS A 217 3.94 20.92 37.31
N ASP A 218 2.81 20.80 37.99
CA ASP A 218 2.41 19.62 38.77
C ASP A 218 1.61 18.61 37.93
N GLU A 219 1.10 19.01 36.75
CA GLU A 219 0.49 18.12 35.75
C GLU A 219 1.59 17.38 34.98
N THR A 220 2.08 16.28 35.54
CA THR A 220 2.98 15.36 34.83
C THR A 220 2.22 14.17 34.27
N THR A 221 2.30 13.95 32.95
CA THR A 221 1.81 12.72 32.31
C THR A 221 2.52 11.50 32.93
N ARG A 222 1.73 10.59 33.51
CA ARG A 222 2.20 9.32 34.04
C ARG A 222 1.94 8.24 33.01
N GLY A 223 3.01 7.76 32.39
CA GLY A 223 2.90 6.76 31.34
C GLY A 223 2.60 7.36 29.97
N ILE A 224 1.40 7.14 29.42
CA ILE A 224 1.02 7.60 28.08
C ILE A 224 -0.43 8.08 28.09
N ASP A 225 -0.67 9.27 27.54
CA ASP A 225 -2.01 9.80 27.29
C ASP A 225 -2.34 9.73 25.79
N LEU A 226 -3.56 9.27 25.49
CA LEU A 226 -4.06 9.14 24.13
C LEU A 226 -5.09 10.22 23.82
N THR A 227 -4.86 10.97 22.76
CA THR A 227 -5.77 12.04 22.31
C THR A 227 -6.12 11.84 20.84
N PRO A 228 -7.41 11.70 20.48
CA PRO A 228 -7.82 11.68 19.09
C PRO A 228 -7.72 13.08 18.48
N TRP A 229 -7.29 13.15 17.24
CA TRP A 229 -7.27 14.37 16.43
C TRP A 229 -7.68 14.02 15.00
N ASP A 230 -8.42 14.90 14.34
CA ASP A 230 -8.76 14.71 12.93
C ASP A 230 -8.58 16.01 12.13
N PHE A 231 -8.34 15.84 10.83
CA PHE A 231 -8.27 16.95 9.89
C PHE A 231 -8.56 16.49 8.47
N ASN A 232 -9.04 17.41 7.62
CA ASN A 232 -9.20 17.14 6.19
C ASN A 232 -7.89 17.37 5.43
N TYR A 233 -7.63 16.50 4.45
CA TYR A 233 -6.49 16.60 3.55
C TYR A 233 -6.90 16.23 2.12
N SER A 234 -6.45 17.02 1.13
CA SER A 234 -6.72 16.78 -0.28
C SER A 234 -5.64 15.94 -0.93
N PHE A 235 -5.98 14.71 -1.32
CA PHE A 235 -5.13 13.81 -2.08
C PHE A 235 -5.35 14.00 -3.59
N THR A 236 -4.27 13.99 -4.37
CA THR A 236 -4.29 14.26 -5.82
C THR A 236 -5.31 13.41 -6.60
N GLU A 237 -5.46 12.14 -6.24
CA GLU A 237 -6.33 11.18 -6.95
C GLU A 237 -7.59 10.82 -6.16
N LYS A 238 -7.66 11.15 -4.86
CA LYS A 238 -8.72 10.70 -3.95
C LYS A 238 -9.57 11.84 -3.39
N GLY A 239 -9.28 13.08 -3.80
CA GLY A 239 -10.00 14.26 -3.33
C GLY A 239 -9.78 14.54 -1.85
N GLU A 240 -10.70 15.29 -1.25
CA GLU A 240 -10.66 15.62 0.18
C GLU A 240 -11.07 14.42 1.03
N GLN A 241 -10.23 14.05 1.98
CA GLN A 241 -10.44 12.94 2.91
C GLN A 241 -10.19 13.41 4.34
N ASN A 242 -10.98 12.89 5.29
CA ASN A 242 -10.73 13.12 6.70
C ASN A 242 -9.72 12.08 7.20
N ILE A 243 -8.61 12.55 7.77
CA ILE A 243 -7.58 11.71 8.40
C ILE A 243 -7.81 11.72 9.90
N LEU A 244 -7.99 10.53 10.48
CA LEU A 244 -8.05 10.32 11.92
C LEU A 244 -6.65 10.02 12.44
N VAL A 245 -6.24 10.70 13.50
CA VAL A 245 -4.93 10.58 14.12
C VAL A 245 -5.07 10.24 15.59
N ASN A 246 -4.41 9.17 16.02
CA ASN A 246 -4.22 8.90 17.44
C ASN A 246 -2.90 9.53 17.89
N ILE A 247 -2.97 10.56 18.73
CA ILE A 247 -1.81 11.21 19.34
C ILE A 247 -1.44 10.46 20.62
N TRP A 248 -0.18 10.03 20.71
CA TRP A 248 0.41 9.37 21.86
C TRP A 248 1.38 10.34 22.54
N ASP A 249 0.95 10.92 23.67
CA ASP A 249 1.80 11.77 24.53
C ASP A 249 2.51 10.90 25.57
N PHE A 250 3.81 10.67 25.37
CA PHE A 250 4.60 9.87 26.30
C PHE A 250 5.06 10.71 27.49
N GLY A 251 4.86 10.21 28.70
CA GLY A 251 5.42 10.80 29.91
C GLY A 251 6.95 10.74 29.88
N GLY A 252 7.63 11.85 30.18
CA GLY A 252 9.09 11.91 30.05
C GLY A 252 9.89 11.15 31.13
N GLN A 253 9.24 10.54 32.12
CA GLN A 253 9.92 10.01 33.31
C GLN A 253 10.85 8.85 32.98
N THR A 254 12.07 8.86 33.54
CA THR A 254 13.15 7.92 33.20
C THR A 254 12.77 6.45 33.44
N ILE A 255 11.98 6.18 34.48
CA ILE A 255 11.53 4.81 34.83
C ILE A 255 10.68 4.16 33.72
N TYR A 256 10.05 4.98 32.86
CA TYR A 256 9.20 4.50 31.77
C TYR A 256 9.93 4.34 30.44
N LYS A 257 11.18 4.82 30.31
CA LYS A 257 11.94 4.81 29.04
C LYS A 257 12.06 3.42 28.42
N GLN A 258 12.16 2.36 29.23
CA GLN A 258 12.19 0.98 28.75
C GLN A 258 10.80 0.48 28.32
N THR A 259 9.76 0.86 29.05
CA THR A 259 8.36 0.47 28.80
C THR A 259 7.80 1.13 27.53
N HIS A 260 8.29 2.32 27.16
CA HIS A 260 7.85 3.03 25.96
C HIS A 260 8.02 2.20 24.67
N ARG A 261 9.07 1.36 24.62
CA ARG A 261 9.44 0.54 23.45
C ARG A 261 8.30 -0.35 22.96
N PHE A 262 7.49 -0.87 23.87
CA PHE A 262 6.35 -1.74 23.54
C PHE A 262 5.25 -1.04 22.74
N PHE A 263 5.26 0.29 22.70
CA PHE A 263 4.22 1.10 22.05
C PHE A 263 4.74 1.86 20.83
N LEU A 264 6.05 1.78 20.54
CA LEU A 264 6.64 2.30 19.32
C LEU A 264 6.40 1.30 18.19
N THR A 265 5.80 1.76 17.10
CA THR A 265 5.39 0.90 15.98
C THR A 265 5.72 1.55 14.64
N GLN A 266 5.70 0.75 13.58
CA GLN A 266 5.68 1.27 12.22
C GLN A 266 4.39 2.05 11.93
N ARG A 267 4.26 2.60 10.70
CA ARG A 267 3.06 3.33 10.24
C ARG A 267 2.72 4.56 11.09
N SER A 268 3.75 5.24 11.57
CA SER A 268 3.62 6.33 12.52
C SER A 268 4.39 7.56 12.09
N LEU A 269 3.99 8.75 12.54
CA LEU A 269 4.85 9.93 12.57
C LEU A 269 5.43 10.09 13.97
N TYR A 270 6.74 10.22 14.07
CA TYR A 270 7.43 10.46 15.33
C TYR A 270 7.83 11.93 15.44
N VAL A 271 7.49 12.57 16.56
CA VAL A 271 7.95 13.91 16.93
C VAL A 271 8.87 13.78 18.12
N VAL A 272 10.16 14.03 17.93
CA VAL A 272 11.15 14.06 19.02
C VAL A 272 11.30 15.51 19.50
N LEU A 273 10.67 15.80 20.63
CA LEU A 273 10.53 17.13 21.21
C LEU A 273 11.65 17.44 22.21
N SER A 274 12.20 18.65 22.14
CA SER A 274 13.22 19.18 23.05
C SER A 274 12.80 20.53 23.60
N ASP A 275 13.17 20.81 24.85
CA ASP A 275 13.10 22.15 25.43
C ASP A 275 14.29 22.99 24.93
N GLY A 276 14.03 24.11 24.26
CA GLY A 276 15.04 25.05 23.77
C GLY A 276 15.70 25.90 24.86
N GLY A 277 15.07 26.01 26.03
CA GLY A 277 15.57 26.78 27.18
C GLY A 277 16.36 25.95 28.19
N SER A 278 16.38 24.62 28.07
CA SER A 278 17.04 23.72 29.02
C SER A 278 18.57 23.77 28.89
N SER A 279 19.26 23.79 30.04
CA SER A 279 20.72 23.60 30.11
C SER A 279 21.14 22.14 29.84
N GLU A 280 20.25 21.18 30.10
CA GLU A 280 20.44 19.78 29.74
C GLU A 280 19.93 19.56 28.32
N LYS A 281 20.84 19.16 27.42
CA LYS A 281 20.49 18.91 26.01
C LYS A 281 19.73 17.60 25.89
N THR A 282 18.64 17.61 25.13
CA THR A 282 17.89 16.39 24.81
C THR A 282 18.79 15.35 24.15
N ASP A 283 18.67 14.10 24.60
CA ASP A 283 19.40 12.98 24.00
C ASP A 283 18.74 12.53 22.69
N PHE A 284 18.91 13.35 21.65
CA PHE A 284 18.39 13.06 20.32
C PHE A 284 18.93 11.72 19.78
N ALA A 285 20.18 11.36 20.10
CA ALA A 285 20.76 10.11 19.63
C ALA A 285 20.00 8.91 20.18
N TYR A 286 19.66 8.92 21.47
CA TYR A 286 18.82 7.90 22.09
C TYR A 286 17.44 7.81 21.40
N TRP A 287 16.71 8.92 21.30
CA TRP A 287 15.34 8.90 20.75
C TRP A 287 15.33 8.51 19.27
N LEU A 288 16.28 8.99 18.47
CA LEU A 288 16.39 8.62 17.06
C LEU A 288 16.79 7.15 16.88
N HIS A 289 17.61 6.58 17.77
CA HIS A 289 17.87 5.15 17.76
C HIS A 289 16.61 4.33 18.06
N GLN A 290 15.79 4.75 19.05
CA GLN A 290 14.53 4.07 19.36
C GLN A 290 13.57 4.11 18.16
N THR A 291 13.36 5.29 17.58
CA THR A 291 12.46 5.45 16.42
C THR A 291 12.95 4.69 15.18
N LYS A 292 14.26 4.60 14.96
CA LYS A 292 14.81 3.76 13.89
C LYS A 292 14.55 2.27 14.13
N THR A 293 14.78 1.82 15.36
CA THR A 293 14.68 0.39 15.72
C THR A 293 13.24 -0.12 15.64
N PHE A 294 12.28 0.67 16.14
CA PHE A 294 10.89 0.23 16.29
C PHE A 294 9.93 0.87 15.29
N GLY A 295 10.28 2.02 14.70
CA GLY A 295 9.46 2.72 13.72
C GLY A 295 9.56 2.19 12.30
N GLN A 296 10.58 1.40 11.98
CA GLN A 296 10.75 0.68 10.70
C GLN A 296 10.36 1.50 9.44
N GLY A 297 11.05 2.61 9.17
CA GLY A 297 10.76 3.46 8.00
C GLY A 297 9.72 4.55 8.23
N SER A 298 9.21 4.68 9.45
CA SER A 298 8.31 5.76 9.87
C SER A 298 9.03 7.12 9.91
N PRO A 299 8.45 8.19 9.34
CA PRO A 299 9.05 9.52 9.35
C PRO A 299 9.26 10.03 10.78
N VAL A 300 10.36 10.76 10.96
CA VAL A 300 10.69 11.41 12.22
C VAL A 300 10.92 12.90 11.98
N VAL A 301 10.40 13.74 12.86
CA VAL A 301 10.72 15.17 12.92
C VAL A 301 11.28 15.51 14.30
N VAL A 302 12.30 16.37 14.31
CA VAL A 302 12.77 17.00 15.55
C VAL A 302 11.97 18.27 15.76
N PHE A 303 11.54 18.51 16.99
CA PHE A 303 10.77 19.69 17.36
C PHE A 303 11.42 20.39 18.55
N ILE A 304 11.76 21.66 18.39
CA ILE A 304 12.33 22.51 19.44
C ILE A 304 11.22 23.43 19.97
N ASN A 305 10.85 23.23 21.23
CA ASN A 305 9.98 24.16 21.93
C ASN A 305 10.83 25.35 22.42
N GLU A 306 10.73 26.47 21.72
CA GLU A 306 11.52 27.67 22.02
C GLU A 306 10.99 28.33 23.30
N MET A 307 11.87 28.55 24.27
CA MET A 307 11.55 29.21 25.54
C MET A 307 12.35 30.50 25.63
N GLU A 308 11.69 31.63 25.94
CA GLU A 308 12.32 32.96 25.93
C GLU A 308 13.05 33.30 24.62
N TYR A 309 12.58 32.79 23.47
CA TYR A 309 13.23 32.89 22.16
C TYR A 309 14.64 32.26 22.09
N ARG A 310 14.96 31.36 23.01
CA ARG A 310 16.18 30.55 22.94
C ARG A 310 15.91 29.31 22.08
N SER A 311 16.77 29.15 21.09
CA SER A 311 16.88 27.96 20.25
C SER A 311 18.35 27.56 20.19
N PHE A 312 18.62 26.36 19.68
CA PHE A 312 19.97 25.87 19.47
C PHE A 312 20.06 25.15 18.14
N ASP A 313 21.24 25.20 17.52
CA ASP A 313 21.49 24.49 16.27
C ASP A 313 21.43 22.98 16.52
N VAL A 314 20.48 22.31 15.89
CA VAL A 314 20.39 20.85 15.90
C VAL A 314 21.33 20.33 14.80
N PRO A 315 22.27 19.41 15.11
CA PRO A 315 23.20 18.88 14.12
C PRO A 315 22.50 17.84 13.22
N MET A 316 21.56 18.30 12.38
CA MET A 316 20.66 17.46 11.58
C MET A 316 21.40 16.45 10.70
N ASP A 317 22.55 16.81 10.13
CA ASP A 317 23.34 15.90 9.30
C ASP A 317 23.95 14.74 10.10
N ALA A 318 24.34 14.98 11.36
CA ALA A 318 24.80 13.92 12.24
C ALA A 318 23.63 13.04 12.69
N LEU A 319 22.48 13.65 13.00
CA LEU A 319 21.27 12.95 13.42
C LEU A 319 20.66 12.08 12.31
N ARG A 320 20.70 12.54 11.05
CA ARG A 320 20.28 11.75 9.87
C ARG A 320 21.11 10.48 9.67
N LYS A 321 22.39 10.47 10.08
CA LYS A 321 23.21 9.25 10.05
C LYS A 321 22.71 8.21 11.06
N ILE A 322 22.14 8.67 12.18
CA ILE A 322 21.53 7.79 13.18
C ILE A 322 20.22 7.25 12.63
N ASN A 323 19.30 8.13 12.23
CA ASN A 323 18.01 7.77 11.65
C ASN A 323 17.79 8.46 10.28
N PRO A 324 17.90 7.72 9.16
CA PRO A 324 17.66 8.24 7.80
C PRO A 324 16.23 8.72 7.55
N ASP A 325 15.26 8.31 8.38
CA ASP A 325 13.86 8.73 8.26
C ASP A 325 13.60 10.12 8.86
N LEU A 326 14.63 10.80 9.40
CA LEU A 326 14.56 12.16 9.91
C LEU A 326 14.31 13.17 8.77
N LYS A 327 13.10 13.74 8.74
CA LYS A 327 12.60 14.61 7.67
C LYS A 327 12.93 16.08 7.87
N ALA A 328 12.67 16.60 9.07
CA ALA A 328 12.71 18.03 9.32
C ALA A 328 13.07 18.36 10.77
N GLU A 329 13.56 19.58 10.92
CA GLU A 329 13.63 20.31 12.19
C GLU A 329 12.51 21.34 12.19
N LEU A 330 11.74 21.37 13.27
CA LEU A 330 10.64 22.30 13.50
C LEU A 330 10.95 23.03 14.81
N ALA A 331 10.66 24.32 14.88
CA ALA A 331 10.91 25.09 16.10
C ALA A 331 9.87 26.19 16.22
N VAL A 332 9.37 26.44 17.43
CA VAL A 332 8.38 27.50 17.75
C VAL A 332 8.23 27.61 19.27
N ASN A 333 7.83 28.77 19.79
CA ASN A 333 7.45 28.91 21.18
C ASN A 333 6.01 28.43 21.40
N LEU A 334 5.85 27.26 22.02
CA LEU A 334 4.52 26.68 22.25
C LEU A 334 3.61 27.55 23.15
N ASN A 335 4.17 28.49 23.90
CA ASN A 335 3.39 29.42 24.73
C ASN A 335 2.74 30.55 23.92
N ASP A 336 3.25 30.84 22.72
CA ASP A 336 2.84 32.00 21.92
C ASP A 336 2.20 31.60 20.56
N VAL A 337 1.81 30.35 20.40
CA VAL A 337 1.17 29.84 19.16
C VAL A 337 -0.22 30.43 18.88
N ALA A 338 -0.82 31.12 19.84
CA ALA A 338 -2.04 31.91 19.66
C ALA A 338 -1.76 33.41 19.48
N GLY A 339 -0.50 33.84 19.59
CA GLY A 339 -0.02 35.21 19.46
C GLY A 339 0.87 35.37 18.23
N ASP A 340 2.10 35.88 18.44
CA ASP A 340 3.01 36.26 17.35
C ASP A 340 3.50 35.03 16.56
N ASP A 341 3.61 33.87 17.23
CA ASP A 341 4.04 32.61 16.62
C ASP A 341 2.92 31.86 15.86
N SER A 342 1.68 32.38 15.82
CA SER A 342 0.53 31.73 15.18
C SER A 342 0.78 31.33 13.72
N ARG A 343 1.41 32.20 12.92
CA ARG A 343 1.74 31.90 11.52
C ARG A 343 2.77 30.78 11.40
N ARG A 344 3.81 30.80 12.23
CA ARG A 344 4.89 29.80 12.24
C ARG A 344 4.34 28.44 12.70
N PHE A 345 3.50 28.44 13.73
CA PHE A 345 2.81 27.24 14.17
C PHE A 345 1.88 26.67 13.09
N GLY A 346 1.15 27.51 12.36
CA GLY A 346 0.34 27.09 11.21
C GLY A 346 1.17 26.34 10.15
N GLN A 347 2.34 26.88 9.77
CA GLN A 347 3.25 26.23 8.82
C GLN A 347 3.79 24.89 9.33
N ILE A 348 4.09 24.82 10.63
CA ILE A 348 4.50 23.58 11.30
C ILE A 348 3.38 22.55 11.25
N MET A 349 2.14 22.96 11.51
CA MET A 349 0.98 22.08 11.44
C MET A 349 0.72 21.58 10.02
N ASP A 350 0.88 22.43 9.00
CA ASP A 350 0.78 22.00 7.60
C ASP A 350 1.85 20.96 7.26
N LYS A 351 3.07 21.15 7.76
CA LYS A 351 4.17 20.18 7.59
C LYS A 351 3.86 18.85 8.30
N ILE A 352 3.36 18.88 9.54
CA ILE A 352 2.95 17.68 10.28
C ILE A 352 1.81 16.95 9.56
N LYS A 353 0.77 17.66 9.11
CA LYS A 353 -0.34 17.10 8.34
C LYS A 353 0.15 16.44 7.04
N MET A 354 1.08 17.08 6.34
CA MET A 354 1.67 16.55 5.12
C MET A 354 2.50 15.28 5.39
N GLU A 355 3.32 15.24 6.45
CA GLU A 355 4.08 14.03 6.80
C GLU A 355 3.16 12.88 7.22
N LEU A 356 2.03 13.16 7.91
CA LEU A 356 1.01 12.17 8.23
C LEU A 356 0.31 11.66 6.96
N ALA A 357 -0.07 12.55 6.04
CA ALA A 357 -0.70 12.19 4.78
C ALA A 357 0.23 11.39 3.85
N ASN A 358 1.55 11.55 3.99
CA ASN A 358 2.57 10.81 3.24
C ASN A 358 2.96 9.46 3.86
N LEU A 359 2.35 9.07 4.99
CA LEU A 359 2.56 7.72 5.53
C LEU A 359 2.07 6.71 4.50
N LYS A 360 2.92 5.71 4.20
CA LYS A 360 2.73 4.80 3.06
C LYS A 360 1.35 4.14 3.04
N HIS A 361 0.85 3.73 4.20
CA HIS A 361 -0.43 3.04 4.32
C HIS A 361 -1.65 3.95 4.14
N LEU A 362 -1.51 5.28 4.23
CA LEU A 362 -2.65 6.18 4.07
C LEU A 362 -3.11 6.20 2.62
N GLY A 363 -4.37 5.83 2.43
CA GLY A 363 -4.95 5.70 1.11
C GLY A 363 -4.47 4.46 0.35
N GLU A 364 -3.70 3.54 0.94
CA GLU A 364 -3.55 2.23 0.32
C GLU A 364 -4.91 1.49 0.33
N PRO A 365 -5.28 0.81 -0.76
CA PRO A 365 -6.50 0.03 -0.78
C PRO A 365 -6.39 -1.12 0.23
N VAL A 366 -7.43 -1.29 1.03
CA VAL A 366 -7.60 -2.42 1.94
C VAL A 366 -8.82 -3.24 1.54
N PRO A 367 -8.86 -4.55 1.84
CA PRO A 367 -10.06 -5.35 1.62
C PRO A 367 -11.26 -4.74 2.36
N ASN A 368 -12.43 -4.64 1.72
CA ASN A 368 -13.62 -4.06 2.36
C ASN A 368 -13.99 -4.73 3.70
N GLY A 369 -13.68 -6.03 3.85
CA GLY A 369 -13.84 -6.76 5.11
C GLY A 369 -13.14 -6.06 6.28
N TRP A 370 -11.96 -5.47 6.04
CA TRP A 370 -11.17 -4.80 7.07
C TRP A 370 -11.89 -3.58 7.64
N LYS A 371 -12.59 -2.80 6.81
CA LYS A 371 -13.36 -1.64 7.28
C LYS A 371 -14.56 -2.06 8.15
N LYS A 372 -15.23 -3.15 7.80
CA LYS A 372 -16.31 -3.71 8.64
C LYS A 372 -15.76 -4.19 9.99
N ILE A 373 -14.61 -4.87 9.98
CA ILE A 373 -13.92 -5.31 11.20
C ILE A 373 -13.50 -4.09 12.03
N ARG A 374 -12.95 -3.03 11.40
CA ARG A 374 -12.63 -1.76 12.08
C ARG A 374 -13.85 -1.13 12.74
N ALA A 375 -14.97 -1.00 12.01
CA ALA A 375 -16.20 -0.44 12.53
C ALA A 375 -16.74 -1.25 13.72
N HIS A 376 -16.62 -2.58 13.68
CA HIS A 376 -16.96 -3.46 14.80
C HIS A 376 -16.14 -3.12 16.06
N PHE A 377 -14.82 -3.03 15.94
CA PHE A 377 -13.94 -2.69 17.08
C PHE A 377 -14.09 -1.24 17.56
N LEU A 378 -14.42 -0.30 16.67
CA LEU A 378 -14.76 1.08 17.07
C LEU A 378 -15.99 1.10 17.97
N LYS A 379 -17.04 0.36 17.59
CA LYS A 379 -18.25 0.26 18.38
C LYS A 379 -17.99 -0.37 19.75
N MET A 380 -17.20 -1.45 19.79
CA MET A 380 -16.80 -2.06 21.07
C MET A 380 -16.04 -1.09 21.98
N GLU A 381 -15.11 -0.30 21.41
CA GLU A 381 -14.39 0.72 22.17
C GLU A 381 -15.35 1.78 22.76
N GLN A 382 -16.34 2.23 21.98
CA GLN A 382 -17.39 3.17 22.39
C GLN A 382 -18.31 2.60 23.47
N ASP A 383 -18.61 1.29 23.39
CA ASP A 383 -19.41 0.56 24.38
C ASP A 383 -18.61 0.29 25.68
N GLY A 384 -17.33 0.67 25.73
CA GLY A 384 -16.48 0.56 26.91
C GLY A 384 -15.78 -0.79 27.07
N GLU A 385 -15.76 -1.61 26.02
CA GLU A 385 -15.07 -2.90 26.03
C GLU A 385 -13.55 -2.70 26.14
N LYS A 386 -12.95 -3.45 27.06
CA LYS A 386 -11.51 -3.31 27.37
C LYS A 386 -10.65 -4.22 26.52
N MET A 387 -11.06 -5.47 26.37
CA MET A 387 -10.30 -6.50 25.67
C MET A 387 -11.21 -7.62 25.16
N VAL A 388 -10.73 -8.33 24.14
CA VAL A 388 -11.33 -9.57 23.64
C VAL A 388 -10.27 -10.64 23.50
N THR A 389 -10.69 -11.89 23.33
CA THR A 389 -9.76 -12.98 23.03
C THR A 389 -9.38 -12.99 21.55
N TRP A 390 -8.21 -13.57 21.24
CA TRP A 390 -7.78 -13.83 19.87
C TRP A 390 -8.82 -14.66 19.10
N THR A 391 -9.44 -15.64 19.76
CA THR A 391 -10.49 -16.47 19.17
C THR A 391 -11.71 -15.63 18.75
N TYR A 392 -12.11 -14.66 19.56
CA TYR A 392 -13.21 -13.75 19.22
C TYR A 392 -12.86 -12.90 17.99
N PHE A 393 -11.66 -12.32 17.94
CA PHE A 393 -11.20 -11.55 16.79
C PHE A 393 -11.20 -12.37 15.49
N LYS A 394 -10.73 -13.62 15.54
CA LYS A 394 -10.81 -14.52 14.38
C LYS A 394 -12.26 -14.79 13.94
N GLY A 395 -13.19 -14.89 14.89
CA GLY A 395 -14.62 -14.99 14.59
C GLY A 395 -15.12 -13.78 13.79
N VAL A 396 -14.83 -12.57 14.28
CA VAL A 396 -15.17 -11.31 13.58
C VAL A 396 -14.52 -11.25 12.19
N CYS A 397 -13.27 -11.68 12.06
CA CYS A 397 -12.59 -11.73 10.76
C CYS A 397 -13.28 -12.68 9.77
N ASN A 398 -13.61 -13.90 10.20
CA ASN A 398 -14.29 -14.90 9.38
C ASN A 398 -15.67 -14.41 8.91
N GLU A 399 -16.44 -13.79 9.81
CA GLU A 399 -17.76 -13.21 9.49
C GLU A 399 -17.68 -12.08 8.46
N ASN A 400 -16.51 -11.45 8.31
CA ASN A 400 -16.28 -10.32 7.42
C ASN A 400 -15.33 -10.66 6.26
N GLY A 401 -15.14 -11.94 5.93
CA GLY A 401 -14.44 -12.40 4.71
C GLY A 401 -12.95 -12.70 4.87
N GLU A 402 -12.32 -12.29 5.98
CA GLU A 402 -10.91 -12.60 6.24
C GLU A 402 -10.78 -13.96 6.94
N THR A 403 -10.80 -15.03 6.15
CA THR A 403 -10.74 -16.42 6.63
C THR A 403 -9.34 -17.02 6.69
N ASN A 404 -8.35 -16.35 6.07
CA ASN A 404 -6.96 -16.82 6.07
C ASN A 404 -6.30 -16.52 7.43
N PRO A 405 -5.77 -17.52 8.16
CA PRO A 405 -5.07 -17.29 9.43
C PRO A 405 -3.90 -16.29 9.33
N ASP A 406 -3.13 -16.30 8.24
CA ASP A 406 -2.01 -15.36 8.04
C ASP A 406 -2.54 -13.95 7.72
N GLY A 407 -3.65 -13.87 6.99
CA GLY A 407 -4.38 -12.62 6.75
C GLY A 407 -4.91 -12.01 8.05
N GLN A 408 -5.52 -12.82 8.92
CA GLN A 408 -5.99 -12.41 10.25
C GLN A 408 -4.85 -11.88 11.12
N LYS A 409 -3.71 -12.58 11.13
CA LYS A 409 -2.51 -12.17 11.87
C LYS A 409 -1.96 -10.83 11.35
N SER A 410 -1.90 -10.69 10.02
CA SER A 410 -1.43 -9.46 9.35
C SER A 410 -2.37 -8.28 9.61
N LEU A 411 -3.69 -8.50 9.57
CA LEU A 411 -4.69 -7.49 9.91
C LEU A 411 -4.57 -7.03 11.36
N ALA A 412 -4.42 -7.97 12.30
CA ALA A 412 -4.25 -7.61 13.70
C ALA A 412 -2.97 -6.81 13.94
N GLN A 413 -1.87 -7.15 13.25
CA GLN A 413 -0.63 -6.39 13.31
C GLN A 413 -0.81 -5.00 12.70
N TYR A 414 -1.50 -4.91 11.56
CA TYR A 414 -1.81 -3.64 10.92
C TYR A 414 -2.59 -2.73 11.86
N PHE A 415 -3.66 -3.22 12.49
CA PHE A 415 -4.47 -2.47 13.47
C PHE A 415 -3.71 -2.10 14.73
N HIS A 416 -2.75 -2.93 15.16
CA HIS A 416 -1.81 -2.57 16.23
C HIS A 416 -0.93 -1.39 15.84
N ASP A 417 -0.34 -1.44 14.64
CA ASP A 417 0.62 -0.45 14.18
C ASP A 417 0.00 0.94 14.02
N ILE A 418 -1.22 1.01 13.45
CA ILE A 418 -1.96 2.28 13.28
C ILE A 418 -2.72 2.72 14.55
N GLY A 419 -2.68 1.91 15.60
CA GLY A 419 -3.21 2.26 16.92
C GLY A 419 -4.73 2.15 17.06
N ILE A 420 -5.38 1.28 16.29
CA ILE A 420 -6.81 0.96 16.47
C ILE A 420 -7.00 0.24 17.82
N PHE A 421 -6.22 -0.80 18.05
CA PHE A 421 -6.14 -1.54 19.32
C PHE A 421 -4.70 -1.94 19.57
N LEU A 422 -4.41 -2.64 20.68
CA LEU A 422 -3.10 -3.24 20.91
C LEU A 422 -3.17 -4.78 20.89
N HIS A 423 -2.21 -5.40 20.19
CA HIS A 423 -2.06 -6.85 20.14
C HIS A 423 -0.57 -7.21 20.09
N PHE A 424 -0.07 -7.85 21.15
CA PHE A 424 1.35 -8.18 21.28
C PHE A 424 1.60 -9.61 20.81
N GLN A 425 1.86 -9.78 19.51
CA GLN A 425 1.91 -11.09 18.88
C GLN A 425 3.10 -11.96 19.28
N ASP A 426 4.20 -11.32 19.64
CA ASP A 426 5.47 -11.98 19.99
C ASP A 426 5.52 -12.46 21.45
N ASP A 427 4.50 -12.14 22.26
CA ASP A 427 4.40 -12.57 23.66
C ASP A 427 3.40 -13.73 23.83
N ASP A 428 3.82 -14.82 24.48
CA ASP A 428 3.03 -16.05 24.60
C ASP A 428 1.69 -15.89 25.35
N ILE A 429 1.62 -14.92 26.26
CA ILE A 429 0.45 -14.66 27.11
C ILE A 429 -0.42 -13.59 26.46
N LEU A 430 0.18 -12.46 26.08
CA LEU A 430 -0.52 -11.30 25.55
C LEU A 430 -1.07 -11.55 24.14
N ARG A 431 -0.43 -12.40 23.31
CA ARG A 431 -0.95 -12.74 21.96
C ARG A 431 -2.35 -13.34 21.97
N LYS A 432 -2.80 -13.86 23.11
CA LYS A 432 -4.13 -14.46 23.28
C LYS A 432 -5.24 -13.42 23.43
N HIS A 433 -4.89 -12.14 23.58
CA HIS A 433 -5.82 -11.06 23.87
C HIS A 433 -5.59 -9.86 22.94
N ILE A 434 -6.66 -9.20 22.53
CA ILE A 434 -6.64 -7.91 21.85
C ILE A 434 -7.17 -6.87 22.83
N PHE A 435 -6.39 -5.83 23.08
CA PHE A 435 -6.71 -4.74 23.99
C PHE A 435 -7.34 -3.60 23.21
N ILE A 436 -8.68 -3.55 23.22
CA ILE A 436 -9.47 -2.55 22.51
C ILE A 436 -9.28 -1.18 23.16
N ASN A 437 -9.47 -1.11 24.48
CA ASN A 437 -9.25 0.12 25.23
C ASN A 437 -7.77 0.28 25.55
N LYS A 438 -7.10 1.06 24.71
CA LYS A 438 -5.66 1.33 24.77
C LYS A 438 -5.27 2.05 26.07
N GLN A 439 -6.04 3.05 26.50
CA GLN A 439 -5.77 3.78 27.74
C GLN A 439 -5.86 2.88 28.97
N TRP A 440 -6.78 1.92 28.98
CA TRP A 440 -6.95 0.97 30.08
C TRP A 440 -5.72 0.08 30.27
N ILE A 441 -5.20 -0.53 29.19
CA ILE A 441 -4.01 -1.40 29.28
C ILE A 441 -2.75 -0.59 29.61
N LEU A 442 -2.63 0.63 29.08
CA LEU A 442 -1.56 1.57 29.43
C LEU A 442 -1.57 1.87 30.93
N ASN A 443 -2.71 2.31 31.47
CA ASN A 443 -2.87 2.58 32.90
C ASN A 443 -2.56 1.36 33.75
N GLY A 444 -2.91 0.15 33.29
CA GLY A 444 -2.58 -1.11 33.95
C GLY A 444 -1.08 -1.36 33.99
N ALA A 445 -0.40 -1.26 32.85
CA ALA A 445 1.05 -1.46 32.74
C ALA A 445 1.83 -0.48 33.63
N TYR A 446 1.47 0.80 33.60
CA TYR A 446 2.16 1.82 34.40
C TYR A 446 1.91 1.68 35.90
N LYS A 447 0.71 1.25 36.32
CA LYS A 447 0.45 0.92 37.74
C LYS A 447 1.33 -0.22 38.27
N VAL A 448 1.69 -1.18 37.40
CA VAL A 448 2.59 -2.27 37.79
C VAL A 448 4.02 -1.76 37.95
N VAL A 449 4.48 -0.92 37.02
CA VAL A 449 5.81 -0.28 37.10
C VAL A 449 5.91 0.61 38.35
N ASP A 450 4.85 1.36 38.68
CA ASP A 450 4.80 2.25 39.84
C ASP A 450 4.62 1.52 41.19
N SER A 451 4.48 0.18 41.18
CA SER A 451 4.23 -0.56 42.42
C SER A 451 5.54 -0.75 43.22
N LYS A 452 5.48 -0.47 44.54
CA LYS A 452 6.64 -0.56 45.47
C LYS A 452 7.42 -1.88 45.42
N ALA A 453 6.79 -2.98 45.00
CA ALA A 453 7.43 -4.29 44.88
C ALA A 453 8.46 -4.36 43.72
N VAL A 454 8.41 -3.42 42.78
CA VAL A 454 9.36 -3.26 41.68
C VAL A 454 10.45 -2.22 42.03
N GLU A 455 10.11 -1.16 42.79
CA GLU A 455 11.08 -0.16 43.25
C GLU A 455 12.16 -0.72 44.20
N ASP A 456 11.85 -1.75 45.00
CA ASP A 456 12.78 -2.34 45.98
C ASP A 456 13.75 -3.41 45.39
N LYS A 457 13.81 -3.58 44.06
CA LYS A 457 14.62 -4.63 43.40
C LYS A 457 15.72 -4.16 42.45
N ASP A 458 15.91 -2.86 42.27
CA ASP A 458 17.01 -2.27 41.49
C ASP A 458 18.11 -1.67 42.36
#